data_AF-A0A401J8I9-F1
#
_entry.id   AF-A0A401J8I9-F1
#
_cell.length_a   1.000
_cell.length_b   1.000
_cell.length_c   1.000
_cell.angle_alpha   90.00
_cell.angle_beta   90.00
_cell.angle_gamma   90.00
#
_symmetry.space_group_name_H-M   'P 1'
#
loop_
_entity.id
_entity.type
_entity.pdbx_description
1 polymer ?
#
loop_
_entity_poly.entity_id
_entity_poly.type
_entity_poly.pdbx_seq_one_letter_code
_entity_poly.pdbx_strand_id
1 'polypeptide(L)' 'MIFTHTQVPEALEGQGIASKLIAGALADVREKRLKVVPLCEFVAGYFDRHPEEQDLLALDAPG' A
#
# COMPACT_ATOMS: atom_id res chain seq x y z
N MET A 1 6.26 -9.12 0.99
CA MET A 1 6.88 -7.80 1.26
C MET A 1 6.07 -7.11 2.35
N ILE A 2 6.72 -6.46 3.31
CA ILE A 2 6.04 -5.85 4.46
C ILE A 2 6.13 -4.34 4.32
N PHE A 3 4.99 -3.66 4.37
CA PHE A 3 4.91 -2.20 4.28
C PHE A 3 4.65 -1.67 5.69
N THR A 4 5.71 -1.16 6.32
CA THR A 4 5.69 -0.78 7.75
C THR A 4 5.28 0.65 7.98
N HIS A 5 5.58 1.57 7.06
CA HIS A 5 5.24 2.98 7.18
C HIS A 5 5.24 3.68 5.83
N THR A 6 4.42 4.72 5.70
CA THR A 6 4.44 5.65 4.55
C THR A 6 4.44 7.06 5.10
N GLN A 7 5.39 7.89 4.65
CA GLN A 7 5.50 9.28 5.11
C GLN A 7 5.50 10.23 3.92
N VAL A 8 4.77 11.33 4.08
CA VAL A 8 4.77 12.47 3.17
C VAL A 8 5.07 13.71 4.03
N PRO A 9 5.93 14.63 3.57
CA PRO A 9 6.13 15.90 4.29
C PRO A 9 4.82 16.66 4.43
N GLU A 10 4.59 17.29 5.59
CA GLU A 10 3.35 18.00 5.91
C GLU A 10 2.94 19.02 4.84
N ALA A 11 3.93 19.76 4.31
CA ALA A 11 3.73 20.75 3.24
C ALA A 11 3.16 20.15 1.93
N LEU A 12 3.19 18.83 1.79
CA LEU A 12 2.75 18.08 0.61
C LEU A 12 1.55 17.16 0.90
N GLU A 13 1.00 17.19 2.11
CA GLU A 13 -0.20 16.44 2.47
C GLU A 13 -1.44 16.91 1.70
N GLY A 14 -2.48 16.07 1.66
CA GLY A 14 -3.74 16.37 0.95
C GLY A 14 -3.67 16.28 -0.58
N GLN A 15 -2.48 16.08 -1.16
CA GLN A 15 -2.28 16.06 -2.62
C GLN A 15 -2.26 14.64 -3.22
N GLY A 16 -2.61 13.62 -2.43
CA GLY A 16 -2.64 12.21 -2.88
C GLY A 16 -1.27 11.58 -3.15
N ILE A 17 -0.18 12.18 -2.66
CA ILE A 17 1.19 11.69 -2.90
C ILE A 17 1.42 10.32 -2.28
N ALA A 18 0.97 10.10 -1.05
CA ALA A 18 1.09 8.80 -0.39
C ALA A 18 0.44 7.68 -1.22
N SER A 19 -0.74 7.93 -1.79
CA SER A 19 -1.41 6.97 -2.67
C SER A 19 -0.62 6.68 -3.95
N LYS A 20 0.03 7.69 -4.55
CA LYS A 20 0.89 7.49 -5.72
C LYS A 20 2.13 6.66 -5.40
N LEU A 21 2.74 6.88 -4.23
CA LEU A 21 3.87 6.10 -3.76
C LEU A 21 3.48 4.62 -3.58
N ILE A 22 2.34 4.36 -2.94
CA ILE A 22 1.84 3.00 -2.75
C ILE A 22 1.50 2.34 -4.08
N ALA A 23 0.80 3.02 -4.99
CA ALA A 23 0.49 2.46 -6.31
C ALA A 23 1.75 2.01 -7.07
N GLY A 24 2.81 2.85 -7.08
CA GLY A 24 4.08 2.48 -7.70
C GLY A 24 4.77 1.29 -7.02
N ALA A 25 4.73 1.23 -5.69
CA ALA A 25 5.29 0.11 -4.94
C ALA A 25 4.50 -1.20 -5.16
N LEU A 26 3.17 -1.13 -5.30
CA LEU A 26 2.31 -2.27 -5.61
C LEU A 26 2.55 -2.80 -7.03
N ALA A 27 2.82 -1.92 -7.99
CA ALA A 27 3.22 -2.35 -9.33
C ALA A 27 4.49 -3.21 -9.29
N ASP A 28 5.52 -2.78 -8.54
CA ASP A 28 6.75 -3.56 -8.36
C ASP A 28 6.51 -4.90 -7.64
N VAL A 29 5.66 -4.90 -6.61
CA VAL A 29 5.22 -6.14 -5.93
C VAL A 29 4.57 -7.11 -6.92
N ARG A 30 3.67 -6.61 -7.77
CA ARG A 30 2.96 -7.40 -8.78
C ARG A 30 3.90 -7.98 -9.82
N GLU A 31 4.81 -7.17 -10.35
CA GLU A 31 5.85 -7.62 -11.30
C GLU A 31 6.72 -8.74 -10.72
N LYS A 32 7.07 -8.62 -9.44
CA LYS A 32 7.85 -9.62 -8.70
C LYS A 32 7.02 -10.82 -8.21
N ARG A 33 5.72 -10.84 -8.47
CA ARG A 33 4.76 -11.86 -8.01
C ARG A 33 4.80 -12.08 -6.50
N LEU A 34 5.03 -11.01 -5.75
CA LEU A 34 5.04 -11.02 -4.29
C LEU A 34 3.65 -10.69 -3.74
N LYS A 35 3.48 -10.90 -2.43
CA LYS A 35 2.31 -10.47 -1.66
C LYS A 35 2.68 -9.42 -0.63
N VAL A 36 1.71 -8.62 -0.18
CA VAL A 36 1.87 -7.52 0.77
C VAL A 36 1.29 -7.89 2.13
N VAL A 37 2.03 -7.55 3.17
CA VAL A 37 1.53 -7.46 4.55
C VAL A 37 1.52 -5.97 4.94
N PRO A 38 0.34 -5.32 5.04
CA PRO A 38 0.21 -3.89 5.27
C PRO A 38 0.17 -3.56 6.76
N LEU A 39 1.32 -3.50 7.43
CA LEU A 39 1.36 -3.13 8.87
C LEU A 39 1.07 -1.65 9.12
N CYS A 40 1.21 -0.81 8.10
CA CYS A 40 0.85 0.60 8.16
C CYS A 40 -0.66 0.77 7.91
N GLU A 41 -1.37 1.42 8.83
CA GLU A 41 -2.81 1.70 8.72
C GLU A 41 -3.18 2.47 7.45
N PHE A 42 -2.32 3.39 6.99
CA PHE A 42 -2.54 4.09 5.73
C PHE A 42 -2.61 3.12 4.54
N VAL A 43 -1.72 2.12 4.51
CA VAL A 43 -1.63 1.14 3.44
C VAL A 43 -2.79 0.15 3.52
N ALA A 44 -3.17 -0.29 4.73
CA ALA A 44 -4.37 -1.09 4.94
C ALA A 44 -5.61 -0.35 4.40
N GLY A 45 -5.81 0.90 4.82
CA GLY A 45 -6.90 1.74 4.32
C GLY A 45 -6.80 2.07 2.82
N TYR A 46 -5.61 2.00 2.21
CA TYR A 46 -5.47 2.10 0.76
C TYR A 46 -6.13 0.88 0.07
N PHE A 47 -5.87 -0.34 0.53
CA PHE A 47 -6.50 -1.54 -0.01
C PHE A 47 -8.02 -1.57 0.17
N ASP A 48 -8.54 -0.98 1.25
CA ASP A 48 -10.00 -0.83 1.43
C ASP A 48 -10.63 0.07 0.36
N ARG A 49 -9.91 1.11 -0.07
CA ARG A 49 -10.35 2.04 -1.12
C ARG A 49 -10.08 1.53 -2.54
N HIS A 50 -9.23 0.52 -2.68
CA HIS A 50 -8.75 -0.03 -3.95
C HIS A 50 -8.95 -1.55 -3.98
N PRO A 51 -10.21 -2.04 -4.08
CA PRO A 51 -10.52 -3.46 -4.08
C PRO A 51 -9.84 -4.22 -5.23
N GLU A 52 -9.52 -3.55 -6.33
CA GLU A 52 -8.79 -4.10 -7.48
C GLU A 52 -7.36 -4.56 -7.14
N GLU A 53 -6.75 -4.02 -6.08
CA GLU A 53 -5.40 -4.39 -5.65
C GLU A 53 -5.40 -5.44 -4.53
N GLN A 54 -6.56 -5.83 -4.00
CA GLN A 54 -6.64 -6.77 -2.88
C GLN A 54 -6.06 -8.16 -3.20
N ASP A 55 -5.95 -8.52 -4.47
CA ASP A 55 -5.28 -9.75 -4.88
C ASP A 55 -3.79 -9.76 -4.48
N LEU A 56 -3.18 -8.61 -4.22
CA LEU A 56 -1.80 -8.50 -3.75
C LEU A 56 -1.65 -8.76 -2.25
N LEU A 57 -2.72 -8.84 -1.47
CA LEU A 57 -2.64 -9.13 -0.04
C LEU A 57 -2.17 -10.57 0.22
N ALA A 58 -1.33 -10.72 1.23
CA ALA A 58 -1.00 -12.05 1.78
C ALA A 58 -2.22 -12.60 2.53
N LEU A 59 -2.43 -13.91 2.48
CA LEU A 59 -3.55 -14.58 3.17
C LEU A 59 -3.55 -14.37 4.69
N ASP A 60 -2.36 -14.09 5.25
CA ASP A 60 -2.13 -13.91 6.68
C ASP A 60 -1.94 -12.44 7.05
N ALA A 61 -2.27 -11.51 6.14
CA ALA A 61 -2.21 -10.09 6.42
C ALA A 61 -3.19 -9.75 7.57
N PRO A 62 -2.75 -9.02 8.62
CA PRO A 62 -3.67 -8.52 9.62
C PRO A 62 -4.64 -7.54 8.94
N GLY A 63 -5.94 -7.81 9.10
CA GLY A 63 -7.03 -6.97 8.61
C GLY A 63 -7.22 -5.72 9.45
#